data_AF-A0A317YSQ1-F1
#
_entry.id   AF-A0A317YSQ1-F1
#
_cell.length_a   1.000
_cell.length_b   1.000
_cell.length_c   1.000
_cell.angle_alpha   90.00
_cell.angle_beta   90.00
_cell.angle_gamma   90.00
#
_symmetry.space_group_name_H-M   'P 1'
#
loop_
_entity.id
_entity.type
_entity.pdbx_description
1 polymer ?
#
loop_
_entity_poly.entity_id
_entity_poly.type
_entity_poly.pdbx_seq_one_letter_code
_entity_poly.pdbx_strand_id
1 'polypeptide(L)'
;MKQRYKMLQIGGENYASHFKDRDEVSWTSMPLDSLSDLEELKKLVEEEKQFDFVFVQVPYSEMLMQAFRLVSQPYNTYVDQRFWNSFFEAEEVVRTRFIRCFSYDSEEDCIKRLMALAFSKQYGDRIHPIHCKVNPLFKGETYYEGRHQLVLKGNFGETYTPILSWNMYLYYDRYKVNEIWLEYTSSPHVEVSYTLRLYENLNMDNLIREFVLEGERLIEPFAIPSMDKDAYIFVTAKAKGEGTLKVGNIHKRWSRMEHGQFILGGQRWSSEDRGEFIHFFHPGDLKPPLNVYFSGYRTAEGFEGYYMMEKFKAPFLLISDLRLEGGGFYLGNDAFENQIKKVIQDTLEWLGFKEDEMIMSGLSMGSFGALYYGAQLNPAAIVVGKPLVNIGGIAENMRLMRPEDFGTALDILLTNERGLDGDAIERLNQKFWTTLNQNQIDQTLFAISYMEHDDYDLYAFQNLLSVLSRQGARVMSRSAPGRHNDDTPTITSWFSHFYFMIMESQFGRVRDER
;
A
#
# COMPACT_ATOMS: atom_id res chain seq x y z
N MET A 1 -18.47 19.88 -9.05
CA MET A 1 -19.33 18.93 -8.31
C MET A 1 -18.45 18.13 -7.36
N LYS A 2 -18.90 17.89 -6.12
CA LYS A 2 -18.22 16.99 -5.18
C LYS A 2 -18.29 15.57 -5.76
N GLN A 3 -17.17 14.90 -5.96
CA GLN A 3 -17.15 13.52 -6.46
C GLN A 3 -17.82 12.62 -5.39
N ARG A 4 -18.97 12.03 -5.72
CA ARG A 4 -19.71 11.08 -4.87
C ARG A 4 -19.21 9.66 -5.13
N TYR A 5 -19.25 8.82 -4.09
CA TYR A 5 -19.01 7.37 -4.20
C TYR A 5 -20.24 6.71 -4.80
N LYS A 6 -20.12 6.16 -6.01
CA LYS A 6 -21.23 5.64 -6.80
C LYS A 6 -21.40 4.15 -6.53
N MET A 7 -22.54 3.79 -5.95
CA MET A 7 -22.92 2.41 -5.68
C MET A 7 -24.09 2.02 -6.58
N LEU A 8 -23.96 0.87 -7.24
CA LEU A 8 -25.03 0.23 -8.00
C LEU A 8 -25.52 -1.00 -7.25
N GLN A 9 -26.82 -1.10 -7.04
CA GLN A 9 -27.49 -2.30 -6.57
C GLN A 9 -28.30 -2.91 -7.73
N ILE A 10 -28.09 -4.20 -7.99
CA ILE A 10 -28.83 -4.95 -9.01
C ILE A 10 -29.69 -6.00 -8.33
N GLY A 11 -31.01 -5.85 -8.42
CA GLY A 11 -32.01 -6.70 -7.76
C GLY A 11 -32.16 -6.43 -6.26
N GLY A 12 -32.94 -7.30 -5.59
CA GLY A 12 -33.24 -7.19 -4.17
C GLY A 12 -34.18 -6.02 -3.80
N GLU A 13 -34.36 -5.82 -2.49
CA GLU A 13 -35.04 -4.64 -1.95
C GLU A 13 -34.10 -3.42 -2.02
N ASN A 14 -34.62 -2.27 -2.43
CA ASN A 14 -33.81 -1.07 -2.60
C ASN A 14 -33.27 -0.54 -1.26
N TYR A 15 -31.95 -0.59 -1.07
CA TYR A 15 -31.31 -0.13 0.16
C TYR A 15 -31.01 1.37 0.21
N ALA A 16 -31.39 2.16 -0.80
CA ALA A 16 -31.12 3.60 -0.86
C ALA A 16 -31.52 4.37 0.41
N SER A 17 -32.59 3.94 1.09
CA SER A 17 -33.06 4.58 2.32
C SER A 17 -32.03 4.56 3.45
N HIS A 18 -31.16 3.56 3.49
CA HIS A 18 -30.11 3.45 4.50
C HIS A 18 -28.99 4.48 4.29
N PHE A 19 -28.85 5.03 3.08
CA PHE A 19 -27.78 5.97 2.71
C PHE A 19 -28.26 7.43 2.63
N LYS A 20 -29.48 7.74 3.09
CA LYS A 20 -30.07 9.08 3.00
C LYS A 20 -29.25 10.16 3.71
N ASP A 21 -28.59 9.81 4.80
CA ASP A 21 -27.76 10.73 5.59
C ASP A 21 -26.29 10.80 5.10
N ARG A 22 -26.01 10.22 3.92
CA ARG A 22 -24.67 10.07 3.34
C ARG A 22 -24.57 10.85 2.01
N ASP A 23 -24.49 12.18 2.08
CA ASP A 23 -24.44 13.07 0.91
C ASP A 23 -23.26 12.79 -0.06
N GLU A 24 -22.21 12.16 0.44
CA GLU A 24 -21.05 11.70 -0.32
C GLU A 24 -21.28 10.40 -1.11
N VAL A 25 -22.40 9.71 -0.91
CA VAL A 25 -22.74 8.46 -1.60
C VAL A 25 -23.85 8.72 -2.62
N SER A 26 -23.71 8.14 -3.81
CA SER A 26 -24.74 8.09 -4.84
C SER A 26 -25.21 6.64 -4.96
N TRP A 27 -26.42 6.34 -4.51
CA TRP A 27 -26.99 5.00 -4.58
C TRP A 27 -27.95 4.88 -5.76
N THR A 28 -27.65 3.98 -6.68
CA THR A 28 -28.54 3.63 -7.80
C THR A 28 -29.03 2.21 -7.61
N SER A 29 -30.35 2.00 -7.63
CA SER A 29 -30.95 0.66 -7.53
C SER A 29 -31.64 0.33 -8.84
N MET A 30 -31.34 -0.85 -9.37
CA MET A 30 -31.91 -1.39 -10.59
C MET A 30 -32.68 -2.67 -10.26
N PRO A 31 -34.01 -2.72 -10.45
CA PRO A 31 -34.79 -3.92 -10.27
C PRO A 31 -34.37 -5.04 -11.24
N LEU A 32 -34.69 -6.30 -10.90
CA LEU A 32 -34.37 -7.44 -11.77
C LEU A 32 -35.01 -7.31 -13.16
N ASP A 33 -36.24 -6.80 -13.25
CA ASP A 33 -36.96 -6.66 -14.52
C ASP A 33 -36.27 -5.70 -15.51
N SER A 34 -35.52 -4.72 -14.99
CA SER A 34 -34.72 -3.78 -15.79
C SER A 34 -33.47 -4.42 -16.43
N LEU A 35 -33.06 -5.62 -16.01
CA LEU A 35 -31.97 -6.34 -16.68
C LEU A 35 -32.43 -7.04 -17.97
N SER A 36 -33.72 -7.04 -18.28
CA SER A 36 -34.28 -7.83 -19.39
C SER A 36 -33.79 -7.39 -20.78
N ASP A 37 -33.39 -6.12 -20.97
CA ASP A 37 -32.89 -5.61 -22.27
C ASP A 37 -31.50 -4.94 -22.24
N LEU A 38 -30.84 -4.84 -21.08
CA LEU A 38 -29.55 -4.16 -20.83
C LEU A 38 -29.42 -2.70 -21.30
N GLU A 39 -30.39 -2.15 -22.04
CA GLU A 39 -30.30 -0.80 -22.61
C GLU A 39 -30.35 0.25 -21.49
N GLU A 40 -31.19 0.04 -20.49
CA GLU A 40 -31.24 0.89 -19.30
C GLU A 40 -29.90 0.88 -18.55
N LEU A 41 -29.25 -0.29 -18.45
CA LEU A 41 -27.94 -0.43 -17.82
C LEU A 41 -26.83 0.23 -18.62
N LYS A 42 -26.82 0.07 -19.95
CA LYS A 42 -25.84 0.74 -20.83
C LYS A 42 -25.95 2.26 -20.70
N LYS A 43 -27.17 2.79 -20.78
CA LYS A 43 -27.42 4.22 -20.63
C LYS A 43 -26.93 4.72 -19.27
N LEU A 44 -27.23 3.97 -18.21
CA LEU A 44 -26.78 4.30 -16.86
C LEU A 44 -25.24 4.31 -16.76
N VAL A 45 -24.55 3.33 -17.37
CA VAL A 45 -23.07 3.29 -17.41
C VAL A 45 -22.51 4.45 -18.23
N GLU A 46 -23.15 4.84 -19.33
CA GLU A 46 -22.74 6.00 -20.13
C GLU A 46 -22.88 7.32 -19.35
N GLU A 47 -23.96 7.48 -18.59
CA GLU A 47 -24.23 8.66 -17.75
C GLU A 47 -23.26 8.72 -16.56
N GLU A 48 -23.10 7.60 -15.85
CA GLU A 48 -22.29 7.54 -14.64
C GLU A 48 -20.79 7.33 -14.90
N LYS A 49 -20.43 6.92 -16.12
CA LYS A 49 -19.09 6.48 -16.58
C LYS A 49 -18.59 5.19 -15.91
N GLN A 50 -18.69 5.11 -14.59
CA GLN A 50 -18.29 3.96 -13.80
C GLN A 50 -18.97 3.97 -12.42
N PHE A 51 -19.07 2.78 -11.81
CA PHE A 51 -19.46 2.61 -10.42
C PHE A 51 -18.25 2.22 -9.56
N ASP A 52 -18.17 2.79 -8.36
CA ASP A 52 -17.10 2.47 -7.40
C ASP A 52 -17.36 1.15 -6.66
N PHE A 53 -18.65 0.75 -6.53
CA PHE A 53 -19.07 -0.52 -5.96
C PHE A 53 -20.35 -1.02 -6.63
N VAL A 54 -20.43 -2.33 -6.90
CA VAL A 54 -21.61 -2.98 -7.46
C VAL A 54 -22.03 -4.13 -6.55
N PHE A 55 -23.24 -4.06 -6.02
CA PHE A 55 -23.84 -5.09 -5.18
C PHE A 55 -24.96 -5.83 -5.92
N VAL A 56 -24.90 -7.15 -5.97
CA VAL A 56 -25.73 -7.97 -6.86
C VAL A 56 -26.55 -8.96 -6.04
N GLN A 57 -27.87 -8.90 -6.19
CA GLN A 57 -28.85 -9.70 -5.46
C GLN A 57 -29.78 -10.43 -6.43
N VAL A 58 -29.18 -11.10 -7.41
CA VAL A 58 -29.90 -11.84 -8.45
C VAL A 58 -29.23 -13.19 -8.70
N PRO A 59 -30.00 -14.25 -9.03
CA PRO A 59 -29.43 -15.54 -9.41
C PRO A 59 -28.55 -15.45 -10.66
N TYR A 60 -27.67 -16.45 -10.83
CA TYR A 60 -26.88 -16.62 -12.04
C TYR A 60 -27.78 -16.63 -13.29
N SER A 61 -27.37 -15.89 -14.31
CA SER A 61 -27.95 -15.95 -15.65
C SER A 61 -26.97 -15.41 -16.69
N GLU A 62 -27.13 -15.81 -17.95
CA GLU A 62 -26.35 -15.27 -19.08
C GLU A 62 -26.49 -13.74 -19.18
N MET A 63 -27.70 -13.23 -18.91
CA MET A 63 -27.96 -11.79 -18.93
C MET A 63 -27.15 -11.05 -17.86
N LEU A 64 -27.05 -11.60 -16.67
CA LEU A 64 -26.22 -11.04 -15.60
C LEU A 64 -24.73 -11.04 -15.97
N MET A 65 -24.25 -12.08 -16.67
CA MET A 65 -22.85 -12.10 -17.13
C MET A 65 -22.58 -11.03 -18.17
N GLN A 66 -23.55 -10.72 -19.04
CA GLN A 66 -23.47 -9.57 -19.94
C GLN A 66 -23.49 -8.26 -19.15
N ALA A 67 -24.31 -8.13 -18.12
CA ALA A 67 -24.31 -6.96 -17.23
C ALA A 67 -22.95 -6.77 -16.55
N PHE A 68 -22.32 -7.83 -16.03
CA PHE A 68 -20.98 -7.77 -15.44
C PHE A 68 -19.93 -7.25 -16.41
N ARG A 69 -19.99 -7.65 -17.70
CA ARG A 69 -19.09 -7.13 -18.74
C ARG A 69 -19.25 -5.62 -18.96
N LEU A 70 -20.39 -5.03 -18.61
CA LEU A 70 -20.68 -3.60 -18.74
C LEU A 70 -20.27 -2.82 -17.48
N VAL A 71 -20.58 -3.33 -16.28
CA VAL A 71 -20.46 -2.56 -15.03
C VAL A 71 -19.23 -2.89 -14.18
N SER A 72 -18.69 -4.11 -14.31
CA SER A 72 -17.68 -4.61 -13.39
C SER A 72 -16.28 -4.11 -13.75
N GLN A 73 -15.65 -3.46 -12.78
CA GLN A 73 -14.21 -3.21 -12.76
C GLN A 73 -13.55 -4.22 -11.82
N PRO A 74 -12.23 -4.45 -11.95
CA PRO A 74 -11.53 -5.33 -11.03
C PRO A 74 -11.84 -5.00 -9.56
N TYR A 75 -12.31 -6.00 -8.81
CA TYR A 75 -12.64 -5.95 -7.37
C TYR A 75 -13.82 -5.07 -6.95
N ASN A 76 -14.56 -4.44 -7.86
CA ASN A 76 -15.66 -3.54 -7.47
C ASN A 76 -17.02 -4.25 -7.31
N THR A 77 -17.17 -5.48 -7.80
CA THR A 77 -18.46 -6.18 -7.88
C THR A 77 -18.53 -7.33 -6.88
N TYR A 78 -19.62 -7.37 -6.13
CA TYR A 78 -19.89 -8.37 -5.12
C TYR A 78 -21.31 -8.93 -5.24
N VAL A 79 -21.42 -10.25 -5.21
CA VAL A 79 -22.70 -10.97 -5.27
C VAL A 79 -23.07 -11.41 -3.87
N ASP A 80 -24.28 -11.07 -3.44
CA ASP A 80 -24.83 -11.46 -2.15
C ASP A 80 -24.73 -12.99 -1.95
N GLN A 81 -24.24 -13.41 -0.77
CA GLN A 81 -23.99 -14.81 -0.43
C GLN A 81 -25.18 -15.75 -0.67
N ARG A 82 -26.42 -15.23 -0.65
CA ARG A 82 -27.63 -16.01 -0.95
C ARG A 82 -27.72 -16.49 -2.40
N PHE A 83 -27.02 -15.82 -3.32
CA PHE A 83 -27.04 -16.12 -4.76
C PHE A 83 -25.72 -16.70 -5.27
N TRP A 84 -24.61 -16.51 -4.55
CA TRP A 84 -23.30 -17.03 -4.93
C TRP A 84 -23.31 -18.56 -5.01
N ASN A 85 -22.75 -19.11 -6.10
CA ASN A 85 -22.67 -20.53 -6.35
C ASN A 85 -21.57 -20.83 -7.38
N SER A 86 -21.32 -22.12 -7.64
CA SER A 86 -20.25 -22.58 -8.54
C SER A 86 -20.40 -22.14 -10.00
N PHE A 87 -21.60 -21.74 -10.46
CA PHE A 87 -21.76 -21.19 -11.80
C PHE A 87 -21.07 -19.83 -11.94
N PHE A 88 -21.12 -18.98 -10.90
CA PHE A 88 -20.35 -17.74 -10.91
C PHE A 88 -18.84 -18.00 -10.92
N GLU A 89 -18.38 -18.96 -10.12
CA GLU A 89 -16.95 -19.28 -10.00
C GLU A 89 -16.35 -19.81 -11.31
N ALA A 90 -17.17 -20.45 -12.16
CA ALA A 90 -16.78 -20.96 -13.47
C ALA A 90 -16.67 -19.86 -14.55
N GLU A 91 -17.19 -18.67 -14.30
CA GLU A 91 -17.27 -17.61 -15.31
C GLU A 91 -15.96 -16.85 -15.50
N GLU A 92 -15.61 -16.63 -16.77
CA GLU A 92 -14.41 -15.88 -17.12
C GLU A 92 -14.47 -14.44 -16.63
N VAL A 93 -15.63 -13.77 -16.77
CA VAL A 93 -15.79 -12.38 -16.31
C VAL A 93 -15.64 -12.27 -14.79
N VAL A 94 -16.12 -13.27 -14.04
CA VAL A 94 -15.97 -13.33 -12.57
C VAL A 94 -14.51 -13.46 -12.19
N ARG A 95 -13.77 -14.37 -12.82
CA ARG A 95 -12.33 -14.56 -12.58
C ARG A 95 -11.51 -13.33 -12.98
N THR A 96 -11.74 -12.78 -14.15
CA THR A 96 -10.94 -11.68 -14.73
C THR A 96 -11.26 -10.31 -14.13
N ARG A 97 -12.46 -10.14 -13.55
CA ARG A 97 -12.84 -8.92 -12.80
C ARG A 97 -12.78 -9.10 -11.30
N PHE A 98 -12.32 -10.25 -10.80
CA PHE A 98 -12.25 -10.56 -9.37
C PHE A 98 -13.58 -10.28 -8.64
N ILE A 99 -14.69 -10.72 -9.25
CA ILE A 99 -16.03 -10.64 -8.62
C ILE A 99 -16.08 -11.65 -7.49
N ARG A 100 -16.65 -11.25 -6.34
CA ARG A 100 -16.59 -12.06 -5.10
C ARG A 100 -17.96 -12.23 -4.46
N CYS A 101 -18.08 -13.26 -3.62
CA CYS A 101 -19.19 -13.38 -2.68
C CYS A 101 -19.14 -12.25 -1.64
N PHE A 102 -20.29 -11.65 -1.35
CA PHE A 102 -20.50 -10.71 -0.24
C PHE A 102 -21.08 -11.47 0.95
N SER A 103 -20.21 -11.81 1.91
CA SER A 103 -20.60 -12.57 3.10
C SER A 103 -20.95 -11.65 4.27
N TYR A 104 -21.94 -12.06 5.05
CA TYR A 104 -22.43 -11.31 6.22
C TYR A 104 -23.20 -12.21 7.19
N ASP A 105 -23.25 -11.82 8.46
CA ASP A 105 -23.87 -12.64 9.52
C ASP A 105 -25.39 -12.45 9.61
N SER A 106 -25.89 -11.27 9.22
CA SER A 106 -27.30 -10.90 9.23
C SER A 106 -27.59 -9.78 8.24
N GLU A 107 -28.86 -9.49 7.96
CA GLU A 107 -29.25 -8.38 7.09
C GLU A 107 -28.77 -7.02 7.64
N GLU A 108 -28.82 -6.82 8.96
CA GLU A 108 -28.28 -5.62 9.60
C GLU A 108 -26.76 -5.51 9.39
N ASP A 109 -26.04 -6.63 9.48
CA ASP A 109 -24.59 -6.69 9.19
C ASP A 109 -24.31 -6.37 7.71
N CYS A 110 -25.10 -6.91 6.78
CA CYS A 110 -25.01 -6.61 5.35
C CYS A 110 -25.04 -5.09 5.10
N ILE A 111 -26.05 -4.41 5.64
CA ILE A 111 -26.19 -2.95 5.50
C ILE A 111 -25.02 -2.22 6.14
N LYS A 112 -24.61 -2.59 7.36
CA LYS A 112 -23.48 -1.95 8.05
C LYS A 112 -22.17 -2.07 7.26
N ARG A 113 -21.91 -3.24 6.68
CA ARG A 113 -20.73 -3.49 5.83
C ARG A 113 -20.78 -2.66 4.55
N LEU A 114 -21.92 -2.61 3.86
CA LEU A 114 -22.10 -1.78 2.67
C LEU A 114 -21.89 -0.29 2.99
N MET A 115 -22.42 0.19 4.12
CA MET A 115 -22.17 1.56 4.59
C MET A 115 -20.69 1.82 4.85
N ALA A 116 -20.02 0.88 5.52
CA ALA A 116 -18.61 1.00 5.85
C ALA A 116 -17.71 1.05 4.61
N LEU A 117 -18.13 0.46 3.48
CA LEU A 117 -17.40 0.47 2.21
C LEU A 117 -17.61 1.72 1.36
N ALA A 118 -18.61 2.54 1.71
CA ALA A 118 -19.09 3.63 0.88
C ALA A 118 -18.19 4.88 0.94
N PHE A 119 -16.93 4.74 0.49
CA PHE A 119 -15.93 5.82 0.43
C PHE A 119 -14.91 5.59 -0.70
N SER A 120 -14.52 6.67 -1.41
CA SER A 120 -13.67 6.61 -2.61
C SER A 120 -12.16 6.66 -2.35
N LYS A 121 -11.76 7.29 -1.25
CA LYS A 121 -10.36 7.57 -0.95
C LYS A 121 -9.69 6.40 -0.21
N GLN A 122 -8.37 6.45 -0.17
CA GLN A 122 -7.53 5.64 0.71
C GLN A 122 -6.87 6.55 1.73
N TYR A 123 -6.59 6.03 2.93
CA TYR A 123 -5.90 6.77 3.97
C TYR A 123 -5.29 5.83 5.02
N GLY A 124 -4.10 6.20 5.47
CA GLY A 124 -3.57 5.76 6.74
C GLY A 124 -2.58 6.78 7.30
N ASP A 125 -2.49 6.80 8.62
CA ASP A 125 -1.60 7.63 9.42
C ASP A 125 -0.99 6.80 10.55
N ARG A 126 -0.09 7.41 11.33
CA ARG A 126 0.58 6.71 12.42
C ARG A 126 0.97 7.63 13.57
N ILE A 127 1.07 7.05 14.76
CA ILE A 127 1.78 7.65 15.89
C ILE A 127 3.19 7.09 15.92
N HIS A 128 4.18 7.98 15.82
CA HIS A 128 5.59 7.63 15.93
C HIS A 128 6.01 7.34 17.39
N PRO A 129 7.03 6.48 17.61
CA PRO A 129 7.56 6.18 18.93
C PRO A 129 7.99 7.40 19.76
N ILE A 130 8.42 8.48 19.13
CA ILE A 130 8.81 9.73 19.83
C ILE A 130 7.68 10.33 20.69
N HIS A 131 6.43 9.95 20.41
CA HIS A 131 5.25 10.35 21.18
C HIS A 131 4.98 9.42 22.37
N CYS A 132 5.78 8.39 22.56
CA CYS A 132 5.65 7.44 23.65
C CYS A 132 6.25 8.00 24.95
N LYS A 133 5.52 7.83 26.05
CA LYS A 133 5.92 8.15 27.41
C LYS A 133 6.01 6.87 28.21
N VAL A 134 7.22 6.57 28.69
CA VAL A 134 7.47 5.46 29.61
C VAL A 134 6.90 5.82 30.99
N ASN A 135 6.25 4.86 31.63
CA ASN A 135 5.80 5.00 33.01
C ASN A 135 6.99 5.25 33.94
N PRO A 136 7.01 6.35 34.74
CA PRO A 136 8.10 6.65 35.68
C PRO A 136 8.37 5.57 36.74
N LEU A 137 7.43 4.65 36.94
CA LEU A 137 7.59 3.51 37.85
C LEU A 137 8.40 2.36 37.25
N PHE A 138 8.56 2.29 35.92
CA PHE A 138 9.42 1.31 35.27
C PHE A 138 10.88 1.57 35.63
N LYS A 139 11.58 0.54 36.14
CA LYS A 139 12.98 0.64 36.63
C LYS A 139 14.02 0.04 35.69
N GLY A 140 13.58 -0.46 34.53
CA GLY A 140 14.47 -0.99 33.51
C GLY A 140 15.17 0.09 32.69
N GLU A 141 16.01 -0.36 31.77
CA GLU A 141 16.68 0.49 30.78
C GLU A 141 15.68 0.91 29.69
N THR A 142 15.73 2.17 29.29
CA THR A 142 14.96 2.68 28.15
C THR A 142 15.81 3.57 27.26
N TYR A 143 15.71 3.36 25.95
CA TYR A 143 16.40 4.16 24.96
C TYR A 143 15.68 4.06 23.61
N TYR A 144 15.93 5.04 22.74
CA TYR A 144 15.41 5.06 21.37
C TYR A 144 16.48 4.51 20.42
N GLU A 145 16.10 3.57 19.55
CA GLU A 145 16.89 3.17 18.39
C GLU A 145 16.41 4.00 17.20
N GLY A 146 17.10 5.12 16.94
CA GLY A 146 16.67 6.11 15.96
C GLY A 146 15.34 6.78 16.33
N ARG A 147 14.51 7.15 15.34
CA ARG A 147 13.15 7.67 15.55
C ARG A 147 12.08 6.59 15.42
N HIS A 148 12.44 5.40 14.93
CA HIS A 148 11.49 4.36 14.55
C HIS A 148 11.21 3.32 15.63
N GLN A 149 11.98 3.28 16.74
CA GLN A 149 11.76 2.28 17.79
C GLN A 149 12.13 2.78 19.19
N LEU A 150 11.25 2.53 20.17
CA LEU A 150 11.53 2.65 21.61
C LEU A 150 11.84 1.26 22.17
N VAL A 151 12.94 1.13 22.91
CA VAL A 151 13.37 -0.12 23.54
C VAL A 151 13.25 -0.01 25.05
N LEU A 152 12.64 -1.03 25.66
CA LEU A 152 12.54 -1.21 27.11
C LEU A 152 13.16 -2.56 27.49
N LYS A 153 14.12 -2.57 28.42
CA LYS A 153 14.75 -3.80 28.91
C LYS A 153 14.64 -3.88 30.43
N GLY A 154 14.16 -5.02 30.93
CA GLY A 154 14.11 -5.30 32.36
C GLY A 154 12.91 -6.15 32.76
N ASN A 155 12.56 -6.05 34.04
CA ASN A 155 11.42 -6.76 34.63
C ASN A 155 10.16 -5.88 34.59
N PHE A 156 9.12 -6.38 33.93
CA PHE A 156 7.81 -5.75 33.77
C PHE A 156 6.79 -6.18 34.83
N GLY A 157 7.18 -7.07 35.76
CA GLY A 157 6.37 -7.62 36.84
C GLY A 157 5.70 -8.94 36.47
N GLU A 158 5.16 -9.64 37.47
CA GLU A 158 4.46 -10.93 37.27
C GLU A 158 3.07 -10.76 36.63
N THR A 159 2.47 -9.57 36.79
CA THR A 159 1.16 -9.21 36.24
C THR A 159 1.27 -8.01 35.31
N TYR A 160 0.32 -7.87 34.38
CA TYR A 160 0.27 -6.74 33.46
C TYR A 160 0.31 -5.39 34.19
N THR A 161 1.45 -4.71 34.08
CA THR A 161 1.72 -3.42 34.71
C THR A 161 1.77 -2.33 33.64
N PRO A 162 1.19 -1.14 33.85
CA PRO A 162 1.29 -0.04 32.90
C PRO A 162 2.75 0.34 32.63
N ILE A 163 3.15 0.33 31.36
CA ILE A 163 4.53 0.63 30.94
C ILE A 163 4.61 1.83 30.02
N LEU A 164 3.61 2.05 29.17
CA LEU A 164 3.65 3.05 28.12
C LEU A 164 2.31 3.77 27.98
N SER A 165 2.39 5.04 27.59
CA SER A 165 1.27 5.85 27.13
C SER A 165 1.73 6.71 25.96
N TRP A 166 0.85 6.97 25.00
CA TRP A 166 1.17 7.87 23.89
C TRP A 166 0.56 9.25 24.15
N ASN A 167 1.35 10.31 23.97
CA ASN A 167 0.89 11.70 24.15
C ASN A 167 0.20 12.28 22.90
N MET A 168 -0.03 11.43 21.90
CA MET A 168 -0.82 11.69 20.71
C MET A 168 -2.00 10.73 20.66
N TYR A 169 -3.02 11.09 19.88
CA TYR A 169 -4.20 10.28 19.61
C TYR A 169 -4.27 9.95 18.12
N LEU A 170 -5.01 8.91 17.77
CA LEU A 170 -5.45 8.66 16.39
C LEU A 170 -6.87 9.17 16.23
N TYR A 171 -7.20 9.69 15.05
CA TYR A 171 -8.58 10.07 14.75
C TYR A 171 -9.36 8.86 14.25
N TYR A 172 -10.49 8.59 14.89
CA TYR A 172 -11.45 7.60 14.44
C TYR A 172 -12.43 8.25 13.46
N ASP A 173 -12.40 7.79 12.21
CA ASP A 173 -13.30 8.27 11.17
C ASP A 173 -14.65 7.58 11.24
N ARG A 174 -15.72 8.38 11.39
CA ARG A 174 -17.09 7.86 11.27
C ARG A 174 -17.36 7.20 9.91
N TYR A 175 -18.29 6.27 9.94
CA TYR A 175 -18.79 5.48 8.80
C TYR A 175 -17.72 4.66 8.07
N LYS A 176 -16.55 4.46 8.68
CA LYS A 176 -15.50 3.58 8.17
C LYS A 176 -15.11 2.59 9.25
N VAL A 177 -14.60 1.43 8.85
CA VAL A 177 -13.84 0.57 9.76
C VAL A 177 -12.44 1.17 9.87
N ASN A 178 -11.97 1.38 11.10
CA ASN A 178 -10.65 1.92 11.37
C ASN A 178 -9.75 0.77 11.86
N GLU A 179 -8.80 0.34 11.04
CA GLU A 179 -7.85 -0.72 11.38
C GLU A 179 -6.65 -0.15 12.12
N ILE A 180 -6.24 -0.81 13.20
CA ILE A 180 -5.07 -0.45 14.01
C ILE A 180 -4.02 -1.55 13.92
N TRP A 181 -2.82 -1.18 13.48
CA TRP A 181 -1.65 -2.08 13.48
C TRP A 181 -0.59 -1.55 14.43
N LEU A 182 -0.11 -2.43 15.31
CA LEU A 182 0.83 -2.12 16.38
C LEU A 182 2.18 -2.77 16.05
N GLU A 183 3.19 -1.98 15.76
CA GLU A 183 4.56 -2.49 15.60
C GLU A 183 5.18 -2.73 16.98
N TYR A 184 5.50 -3.98 17.30
CA TYR A 184 6.29 -4.34 18.46
C TYR A 184 7.01 -5.69 18.27
N THR A 185 8.12 -5.88 18.98
CA THR A 185 8.75 -7.20 19.17
C THR A 185 9.06 -7.40 20.64
N SER A 186 8.95 -8.64 21.12
CA SER A 186 9.20 -8.97 22.53
C SER A 186 10.07 -10.21 22.66
N SER A 187 10.86 -10.28 23.72
CA SER A 187 11.53 -11.51 24.12
C SER A 187 10.51 -12.59 24.54
N PRO A 188 10.83 -13.90 24.47
CA PRO A 188 9.88 -14.99 24.73
C PRO A 188 9.16 -14.95 26.09
N HIS A 189 9.76 -14.32 27.10
CA HIS A 189 9.18 -14.19 28.45
C HIS A 189 8.56 -12.81 28.70
N VAL A 190 8.26 -12.04 27.66
CA VAL A 190 7.60 -10.74 27.76
C VAL A 190 6.30 -10.76 26.97
N GLU A 191 5.20 -10.50 27.67
CA GLU A 191 3.88 -10.32 27.08
C GLU A 191 3.46 -8.85 27.15
N VAL A 192 2.78 -8.37 26.11
CA VAL A 192 2.29 -7.00 26.00
C VAL A 192 0.78 -6.97 25.80
N SER A 193 0.14 -5.97 26.41
CA SER A 193 -1.29 -5.69 26.31
C SER A 193 -1.46 -4.24 25.90
N TYR A 194 -2.19 -3.97 24.82
CA TYR A 194 -2.54 -2.62 24.40
C TYR A 194 -3.98 -2.33 24.75
N THR A 195 -4.25 -1.11 25.23
CA THR A 195 -5.63 -0.64 25.46
C THR A 195 -5.89 0.56 24.58
N LEU A 196 -6.93 0.45 23.74
CA LEU A 196 -7.46 1.52 22.89
C LEU A 196 -8.71 2.09 23.56
N ARG A 197 -8.73 3.40 23.82
CA ARG A 197 -9.89 4.11 24.39
C ARG A 197 -10.40 5.14 23.41
N LEU A 198 -11.67 5.03 23.05
CA LEU A 198 -12.34 5.96 22.15
C LEU A 198 -13.11 6.99 22.95
N TYR A 199 -12.77 8.25 22.80
CA TYR A 199 -13.48 9.37 23.42
C TYR A 199 -14.13 10.26 22.36
N GLU A 200 -15.27 10.85 22.69
CA GLU A 200 -15.95 11.80 21.80
C GLU A 200 -15.14 13.09 21.62
N ASN A 201 -14.46 13.53 22.69
CA ASN A 201 -13.71 14.78 22.75
C ASN A 201 -12.31 14.55 23.34
N LEU A 202 -11.37 15.46 23.01
CA LEU A 202 -9.97 15.39 23.46
C LEU A 202 -9.76 15.56 24.97
N ASN A 203 -10.73 16.14 25.68
CA ASN A 203 -10.67 16.27 27.14
C ASN A 203 -10.97 14.96 27.88
N MET A 204 -11.33 13.89 27.16
CA MET A 204 -11.60 12.56 27.70
C MET A 204 -12.82 12.47 28.65
N ASP A 205 -13.80 13.37 28.50
CA ASP A 205 -14.97 13.41 29.39
C ASP A 205 -16.00 12.29 29.10
N ASN A 206 -16.07 11.79 27.86
CA ASN A 206 -17.06 10.81 27.43
C ASN A 206 -16.40 9.61 26.72
N LEU A 207 -16.22 8.52 27.46
CA LEU A 207 -15.70 7.26 26.92
C LEU A 207 -16.80 6.54 26.12
N ILE A 208 -16.55 6.36 24.82
CA ILE A 208 -17.45 5.67 23.90
C ILE A 208 -17.26 4.15 24.01
N ARG A 209 -16.01 3.69 23.87
CA ARG A 209 -15.63 2.27 23.94
C ARG A 209 -14.18 2.10 24.39
N GLU A 210 -13.90 0.94 24.97
CA GLU A 210 -12.55 0.48 25.30
C GLU A 210 -12.30 -0.89 24.68
N PHE A 211 -11.10 -1.10 24.12
CA PHE A 211 -10.63 -2.38 23.60
C PHE A 211 -9.30 -2.74 24.23
N VAL A 212 -9.21 -3.94 24.80
CA VAL A 212 -7.96 -4.53 25.30
C VAL A 212 -7.48 -5.58 24.30
N LEU A 213 -6.27 -5.41 23.79
CA LEU A 213 -5.64 -6.25 22.76
C LEU A 213 -4.48 -7.02 23.38
N GLU A 214 -4.62 -8.33 23.46
CA GLU A 214 -3.68 -9.28 24.06
C GLU A 214 -3.66 -10.57 23.22
N GLY A 215 -2.53 -11.30 23.25
CA GLY A 215 -2.40 -12.60 22.60
C GLY A 215 -2.79 -12.58 21.12
N GLU A 216 -3.72 -13.44 20.73
CA GLU A 216 -4.18 -13.59 19.35
C GLU A 216 -4.76 -12.30 18.74
N ARG A 217 -5.31 -11.40 19.58
CA ARG A 217 -5.85 -10.11 19.11
C ARG A 217 -4.78 -9.13 18.62
N LEU A 218 -3.50 -9.43 18.86
CA LEU A 218 -2.37 -8.65 18.36
C LEU A 218 -1.76 -9.24 17.09
N ILE A 219 -2.14 -10.45 16.66
CA ILE A 219 -1.54 -11.12 15.50
C ILE A 219 -1.87 -10.37 14.21
N GLU A 220 -3.14 -10.00 14.03
CA GLU A 220 -3.63 -9.27 12.86
C GLU A 220 -4.00 -7.82 13.21
N PRO A 221 -4.12 -6.91 12.22
CA PRO A 221 -4.67 -5.58 12.43
C PRO A 221 -6.03 -5.61 13.12
N PHE A 222 -6.19 -4.82 14.18
CA PHE A 222 -7.43 -4.76 14.92
C PHE A 222 -8.42 -3.80 14.25
N ALA A 223 -9.53 -4.34 13.73
CA ALA A 223 -10.60 -3.56 13.12
C ALA A 223 -11.55 -2.99 14.18
N ILE A 224 -11.55 -1.66 14.36
CA ILE A 224 -12.56 -0.98 15.16
C ILE A 224 -13.85 -0.86 14.31
N PRO A 225 -14.99 -1.42 14.77
CA PRO A 225 -16.24 -1.40 14.01
C PRO A 225 -16.71 0.02 13.70
N SER A 226 -17.37 0.18 12.55
CA SER A 226 -17.90 1.47 12.11
C SER A 226 -18.96 2.05 13.05
N MET A 227 -19.02 3.39 13.13
CA MET A 227 -19.90 4.18 13.98
C MET A 227 -20.27 5.47 13.24
N ASP A 228 -21.37 6.10 13.63
CA ASP A 228 -21.93 7.30 13.00
C ASP A 228 -21.31 8.63 13.48
N LYS A 229 -20.40 8.56 14.45
CA LYS A 229 -19.73 9.71 15.05
C LYS A 229 -18.21 9.57 14.98
N ASP A 230 -17.55 10.70 14.84
CA ASP A 230 -16.10 10.78 14.92
C ASP A 230 -15.66 10.65 16.39
N ALA A 231 -14.43 10.18 16.60
CA ALA A 231 -13.87 10.00 17.93
C ALA A 231 -12.34 10.10 17.93
N TYR A 232 -11.76 10.09 19.13
CA TYR A 232 -10.32 10.13 19.36
C TYR A 232 -9.88 8.86 20.07
N ILE A 233 -8.91 8.14 19.48
CA ILE A 233 -8.38 6.89 20.00
C ILE A 233 -7.10 7.20 20.77
N PHE A 234 -7.13 6.95 22.07
CA PHE A 234 -5.96 7.03 22.95
C PHE A 234 -5.41 5.63 23.22
N VAL A 235 -4.09 5.50 23.21
CA VAL A 235 -3.40 4.22 23.36
C VAL A 235 -2.56 4.20 24.63
N THR A 236 -2.65 3.11 25.37
CA THR A 236 -1.76 2.78 26.50
C THR A 236 -1.31 1.33 26.37
N ALA A 237 -0.15 1.00 26.90
CA ALA A 237 0.31 -0.40 26.95
C ALA A 237 0.70 -0.82 28.37
N LYS A 238 0.44 -2.09 28.66
CA LYS A 238 0.92 -2.82 29.82
C LYS A 238 1.83 -3.96 29.35
N ALA A 239 2.75 -4.39 30.21
CA ALA A 239 3.53 -5.60 29.97
C ALA A 239 3.70 -6.39 31.27
N LYS A 240 4.10 -7.65 31.13
CA LYS A 240 4.52 -8.54 32.22
C LYS A 240 5.67 -9.44 31.77
N GLY A 241 6.39 -10.01 32.73
CA GLY A 241 7.54 -10.87 32.52
C GLY A 241 8.87 -10.10 32.49
N GLU A 242 9.93 -10.71 31.96
CA GLU A 242 11.29 -10.14 31.99
C GLU A 242 11.99 -10.33 30.65
N GLY A 243 12.62 -9.27 30.14
CA GLY A 243 13.35 -9.30 28.89
C GLY A 243 13.34 -7.96 28.17
N THR A 244 13.27 -7.99 26.85
CA THR A 244 13.23 -6.80 25.99
C THR A 244 11.86 -6.66 25.33
N LEU A 245 11.30 -5.45 25.38
CA LEU A 245 10.17 -5.03 24.57
C LEU A 245 10.61 -3.88 23.68
N LYS A 246 10.36 -4.00 22.38
CA LYS A 246 10.60 -2.95 21.40
C LYS A 246 9.27 -2.54 20.81
N VAL A 247 8.99 -1.23 20.76
CA VAL A 247 7.73 -0.70 20.23
C VAL A 247 8.02 0.32 19.13
N GLY A 248 7.40 0.11 17.97
CA GLY A 248 7.48 0.96 16.78
C GLY A 248 6.25 1.84 16.61
N ASN A 249 5.88 2.09 15.36
CA ASN A 249 4.72 2.90 15.02
C ASN A 249 3.40 2.23 15.43
N ILE A 250 2.39 3.07 15.70
CA ILE A 250 0.99 2.65 15.77
C ILE A 250 0.31 3.18 14.52
N HIS A 251 0.00 2.29 13.58
CA HIS A 251 -0.67 2.64 12.33
C HIS A 251 -2.18 2.62 12.50
N LYS A 252 -2.86 3.55 11.84
CA LYS A 252 -4.30 3.52 11.66
C LYS A 252 -4.65 3.67 10.18
N ARG A 253 -5.58 2.86 9.71
CA ARG A 253 -5.99 2.80 8.30
C ARG A 253 -7.49 2.81 8.14
N TRP A 254 -7.97 3.35 7.03
CA TRP A 254 -9.32 3.05 6.58
C TRP A 254 -9.34 1.66 5.96
N SER A 255 -10.13 0.78 6.57
CA SER A 255 -10.26 -0.59 6.16
C SER A 255 -11.44 -0.76 5.20
N ARG A 256 -11.26 -1.63 4.20
CA ARG A 256 -12.37 -2.20 3.42
C ARG A 256 -12.64 -3.64 3.85
N MET A 257 -12.29 -3.97 5.08
CA MET A 257 -12.39 -5.30 5.68
C MET A 257 -11.66 -6.32 4.80
N GLU A 258 -12.22 -7.50 4.59
CA GLU A 258 -11.68 -8.52 3.70
C GLU A 258 -11.71 -8.12 2.22
N HIS A 259 -12.38 -7.02 1.86
CA HIS A 259 -12.50 -6.58 0.46
C HIS A 259 -11.27 -5.83 -0.04
N GLY A 260 -10.39 -5.37 0.86
CA GLY A 260 -9.07 -4.87 0.48
C GLY A 260 -8.44 -3.89 1.46
N GLN A 261 -7.14 -3.73 1.32
CA GLN A 261 -6.31 -2.77 2.06
C GLN A 261 -6.19 -1.48 1.24
N PHE A 262 -6.61 -0.35 1.82
CA PHE A 262 -6.67 0.99 1.19
C PHE A 262 -7.67 1.12 0.01
N ILE A 263 -7.53 0.28 -1.01
CA ILE A 263 -8.41 0.18 -2.18
C ILE A 263 -9.00 -1.23 -2.27
N LEU A 264 -10.13 -1.39 -2.97
CA LEU A 264 -10.72 -2.71 -3.19
C LEU A 264 -9.71 -3.60 -3.93
N GLY A 265 -9.52 -4.82 -3.46
CA GLY A 265 -8.51 -5.75 -3.97
C GLY A 265 -7.09 -5.53 -3.48
N GLY A 266 -6.81 -4.44 -2.74
CA GLY A 266 -5.50 -4.22 -2.14
C GLY A 266 -5.18 -5.32 -1.12
N GLN A 267 -3.93 -5.78 -1.12
CA GLN A 267 -3.45 -6.84 -0.25
C GLN A 267 -2.30 -6.34 0.63
N ARG A 268 -2.10 -7.00 1.75
CA ARG A 268 -1.06 -6.71 2.74
C ARG A 268 -0.29 -7.98 3.02
N TRP A 269 1.02 -7.81 3.15
CA TRP A 269 1.88 -8.82 3.73
C TRP A 269 2.65 -8.22 4.90
N SER A 270 2.89 -9.01 5.94
CA SER A 270 3.76 -8.63 7.05
C SER A 270 4.65 -9.79 7.49
N SER A 271 5.88 -9.46 7.89
CA SER A 271 6.84 -10.39 8.49
C SER A 271 6.58 -10.59 9.99
N GLU A 272 7.27 -11.58 10.58
CA GLU A 272 7.23 -11.86 12.02
C GLU A 272 7.71 -10.68 12.89
N ASP A 273 8.63 -9.85 12.37
CA ASP A 273 9.08 -8.61 13.01
C ASP A 273 8.09 -7.43 12.78
N ARG A 274 6.93 -7.72 12.20
CA ARG A 274 5.81 -6.80 11.92
C ARG A 274 6.08 -5.73 10.87
N GLY A 275 7.22 -5.78 10.18
CA GLY A 275 7.43 -5.00 8.96
C GLY A 275 6.43 -5.40 7.89
N GLU A 276 5.91 -4.43 7.14
CA GLU A 276 4.84 -4.69 6.18
C GLU A 276 5.01 -3.92 4.87
N PHE A 277 4.42 -4.48 3.82
CA PHE A 277 4.17 -3.77 2.57
C PHE A 277 2.78 -4.13 2.06
N ILE A 278 2.24 -3.28 1.21
CA ILE A 278 0.98 -3.52 0.52
C ILE A 278 1.22 -3.66 -0.98
N HIS A 279 0.36 -4.43 -1.63
CA HIS A 279 0.37 -4.55 -3.08
C HIS A 279 -1.04 -4.59 -3.65
N PHE A 280 -1.18 -4.17 -4.90
CA PHE A 280 -2.45 -4.19 -5.61
C PHE A 280 -2.23 -4.56 -7.07
N PHE A 281 -2.87 -5.63 -7.53
CA PHE A 281 -2.83 -6.08 -8.90
C PHE A 281 -4.09 -5.61 -9.65
N HIS A 282 -3.93 -5.08 -10.85
CA HIS A 282 -5.03 -4.81 -11.76
C HIS A 282 -4.81 -5.60 -13.07
N PRO A 283 -5.75 -6.47 -13.47
CA PRO A 283 -5.58 -7.38 -14.60
C PRO A 283 -5.57 -6.70 -15.97
N GLY A 284 -6.07 -5.46 -16.05
CA GLY A 284 -6.07 -4.69 -17.30
C GLY A 284 -6.82 -5.42 -18.42
N ASP A 285 -6.20 -5.49 -19.59
CA ASP A 285 -6.71 -6.22 -20.76
C ASP A 285 -6.14 -7.65 -20.90
N LEU A 286 -5.44 -8.15 -19.87
CA LEU A 286 -4.78 -9.46 -19.81
C LEU A 286 -3.71 -9.69 -20.89
N LYS A 287 -3.18 -8.63 -21.51
CA LYS A 287 -2.10 -8.73 -22.51
C LYS A 287 -0.78 -8.17 -21.97
N PRO A 288 0.38 -8.66 -22.40
CA PRO A 288 1.66 -8.11 -21.99
C PRO A 288 1.80 -6.61 -22.26
N PRO A 289 2.60 -5.88 -21.45
CA PRO A 289 3.36 -6.36 -20.29
C PRO A 289 2.59 -6.21 -18.96
N LEU A 290 3.08 -6.90 -17.93
CA LEU A 290 2.80 -6.52 -16.54
C LEU A 290 3.62 -5.27 -16.18
N ASN A 291 2.96 -4.20 -15.77
CA ASN A 291 3.60 -2.95 -15.36
C ASN A 291 3.69 -2.88 -13.83
N VAL A 292 4.88 -3.16 -13.28
CA VAL A 292 5.13 -3.10 -11.83
C VAL A 292 5.58 -1.70 -11.45
N TYR A 293 4.90 -1.08 -10.49
CA TYR A 293 5.20 0.25 -9.99
C TYR A 293 5.43 0.25 -8.48
N PHE A 294 6.62 0.66 -8.08
CA PHE A 294 6.99 0.89 -6.69
C PHE A 294 6.67 2.34 -6.33
N SER A 295 5.87 2.53 -5.29
CA SER A 295 5.50 3.84 -4.77
C SER A 295 6.73 4.59 -4.22
N GLY A 296 6.70 5.92 -4.30
CA GLY A 296 7.67 6.79 -3.67
C GLY A 296 7.47 6.91 -2.16
N TYR A 297 8.32 7.74 -1.54
CA TYR A 297 8.25 8.05 -0.11
C TYR A 297 6.94 8.78 0.21
N ARG A 298 6.23 8.34 1.27
CA ARG A 298 4.98 8.98 1.68
C ARG A 298 4.63 8.76 3.15
N THR A 299 4.34 9.86 3.85
CA THR A 299 3.89 9.82 5.24
C THR A 299 2.44 9.35 5.37
N ALA A 300 1.56 9.83 4.49
CA ALA A 300 0.20 9.32 4.35
C ALA A 300 0.22 7.98 3.62
N GLU A 301 -0.20 6.91 4.29
CA GLU A 301 -0.12 5.55 3.79
C GLU A 301 -1.11 5.27 2.65
N GLY A 302 -0.71 4.37 1.75
CA GLY A 302 -1.51 3.90 0.62
C GLY A 302 -0.72 3.83 -0.68
N PHE A 303 -1.39 3.45 -1.75
CA PHE A 303 -0.80 3.29 -3.08
C PHE A 303 -0.56 4.62 -3.79
N GLU A 304 0.58 4.73 -4.48
CA GLU A 304 0.84 5.77 -5.47
C GLU A 304 0.68 5.20 -6.89
N GLY A 305 0.45 6.07 -7.87
CA GLY A 305 0.58 5.69 -9.28
C GLY A 305 -0.61 4.97 -9.91
N TYR A 306 -1.69 4.68 -9.17
CA TYR A 306 -2.88 3.97 -9.70
C TYR A 306 -3.37 4.56 -11.03
N TYR A 307 -3.76 5.83 -11.04
CA TYR A 307 -4.32 6.47 -12.24
C TYR A 307 -3.28 6.69 -13.35
N MET A 308 -1.99 6.70 -13.01
CA MET A 308 -0.93 6.74 -14.01
C MET A 308 -0.81 5.39 -14.70
N MET A 309 -0.78 4.31 -13.93
CA MET A 309 -0.66 2.94 -14.45
C MET A 309 -1.91 2.53 -15.24
N GLU A 310 -3.10 2.91 -14.77
CA GLU A 310 -4.37 2.67 -15.47
C GLU A 310 -4.40 3.27 -16.88
N LYS A 311 -3.78 4.45 -17.08
CA LYS A 311 -3.73 5.11 -18.40
C LYS A 311 -2.93 4.33 -19.44
N PHE A 312 -2.04 3.42 -19.03
CA PHE A 312 -1.32 2.56 -19.96
C PHE A 312 -2.17 1.41 -20.51
N LYS A 313 -3.40 1.23 -19.99
CA LYS A 313 -4.39 0.24 -20.47
C LYS A 313 -3.81 -1.18 -20.58
N ALA A 314 -3.00 -1.55 -19.60
CA ALA A 314 -2.32 -2.84 -19.52
C ALA A 314 -2.41 -3.36 -18.07
N PRO A 315 -2.12 -4.65 -17.83
CA PRO A 315 -2.01 -5.18 -16.48
C PRO A 315 -0.96 -4.40 -15.67
N PHE A 316 -1.23 -4.12 -14.40
CA PHE A 316 -0.28 -3.43 -13.54
C PHE A 316 -0.32 -3.93 -12.10
N LEU A 317 0.81 -3.82 -11.42
CA LEU A 317 0.98 -4.17 -10.01
C LEU A 317 1.58 -2.97 -9.27
N LEU A 318 0.90 -2.47 -8.25
CA LEU A 318 1.41 -1.44 -7.36
C LEU A 318 2.01 -2.09 -6.12
N ILE A 319 3.15 -1.59 -5.65
CA ILE A 319 3.78 -2.01 -4.38
C ILE A 319 4.09 -0.74 -3.57
N SER A 320 3.80 -0.76 -2.27
CA SER A 320 4.10 0.34 -1.36
C SER A 320 4.61 -0.17 -0.02
N ASP A 321 5.72 0.42 0.43
CA ASP A 321 6.35 0.16 1.73
C ASP A 321 5.78 1.13 2.77
N LEU A 322 5.23 0.60 3.86
CA LEU A 322 4.53 1.39 4.89
C LEU A 322 5.39 1.65 6.14
N ARG A 323 6.60 1.08 6.20
CA ARG A 323 7.45 1.10 7.39
C ARG A 323 8.08 2.48 7.61
N LEU A 324 8.65 2.67 8.81
CA LEU A 324 9.37 3.88 9.22
C LEU A 324 8.50 5.13 9.12
N GLU A 325 8.97 6.24 8.57
CA GLU A 325 8.19 7.48 8.41
C GLU A 325 7.38 7.50 7.10
N GLY A 326 7.92 6.90 6.04
CA GLY A 326 7.26 6.88 4.73
C GLY A 326 7.80 5.86 3.74
N GLY A 327 8.41 4.79 4.27
CA GLY A 327 8.98 3.67 3.50
C GLY A 327 10.46 3.42 3.82
N GLY A 328 10.84 2.15 3.87
CA GLY A 328 12.20 1.66 4.10
C GLY A 328 12.94 1.24 2.83
N PHE A 329 12.66 1.92 1.69
CA PHE A 329 13.25 1.62 0.38
C PHE A 329 13.05 0.18 -0.09
N TYR A 330 12.01 -0.50 0.40
CA TYR A 330 11.74 -1.90 0.09
C TYR A 330 12.88 -2.86 0.48
N LEU A 331 13.81 -2.42 1.34
CA LEU A 331 14.87 -3.26 1.89
C LEU A 331 14.41 -3.90 3.20
N GLY A 332 14.79 -5.14 3.42
CA GLY A 332 14.45 -5.84 4.65
C GLY A 332 15.29 -7.09 4.87
N ASN A 333 14.77 -7.94 5.74
CA ASN A 333 15.25 -9.31 5.85
C ASN A 333 14.87 -10.11 4.59
N ASP A 334 15.48 -11.29 4.42
CA ASP A 334 15.26 -12.14 3.25
C ASP A 334 13.78 -12.50 3.04
N ALA A 335 13.01 -12.69 4.12
CA ALA A 335 11.58 -13.00 4.01
C ALA A 335 10.80 -11.85 3.36
N PHE A 336 11.08 -10.60 3.77
CA PHE A 336 10.48 -9.40 3.20
C PHE A 336 10.81 -9.25 1.71
N GLU A 337 12.09 -9.34 1.36
CA GLU A 337 12.54 -9.13 -0.03
C GLU A 337 12.11 -10.27 -0.95
N ASN A 338 12.12 -11.51 -0.46
CA ASN A 338 11.63 -12.65 -1.22
C ASN A 338 10.12 -12.59 -1.42
N GLN A 339 9.36 -12.09 -0.45
CA GLN A 339 7.92 -11.93 -0.64
C GLN A 339 7.60 -10.88 -1.72
N ILE A 340 8.33 -9.77 -1.81
CA ILE A 340 8.15 -8.80 -2.90
C ILE A 340 8.36 -9.48 -4.26
N LYS A 341 9.45 -10.24 -4.43
CA LYS A 341 9.72 -11.00 -5.65
C LYS A 341 8.61 -12.02 -5.93
N LYS A 342 8.17 -12.75 -4.91
CA LYS A 342 7.10 -13.74 -5.02
C LYS A 342 5.79 -13.12 -5.50
N VAL A 343 5.37 -11.98 -4.95
CA VAL A 343 4.15 -11.29 -5.40
C VAL A 343 4.22 -10.94 -6.89
N ILE A 344 5.38 -10.46 -7.37
CA ILE A 344 5.57 -10.14 -8.78
C ILE A 344 5.51 -11.40 -9.65
N GLN A 345 6.22 -12.45 -9.25
CA GLN A 345 6.26 -13.73 -9.97
C GLN A 345 4.89 -14.42 -10.02
N ASP A 346 4.18 -14.48 -8.88
CA ASP A 346 2.82 -15.03 -8.80
C ASP A 346 1.85 -14.25 -9.71
N THR A 347 2.05 -12.94 -9.85
CA THR A 347 1.24 -12.10 -10.76
C THR A 347 1.53 -12.42 -12.23
N LEU A 348 2.79 -12.60 -12.60
CA LEU A 348 3.19 -13.04 -13.95
C LEU A 348 2.62 -14.43 -14.26
N GLU A 349 2.73 -15.37 -13.31
CA GLU A 349 2.18 -16.72 -13.44
C GLU A 349 0.66 -16.70 -13.63
N TRP A 350 -0.06 -15.89 -12.84
CA TRP A 350 -1.51 -15.75 -12.97
C TRP A 350 -1.93 -15.19 -14.34
N LEU A 351 -1.14 -14.27 -14.90
CA LEU A 351 -1.34 -13.71 -16.24
C LEU A 351 -0.92 -14.68 -17.36
N GLY A 352 -0.10 -15.69 -17.04
CA GLY A 352 0.55 -16.56 -18.02
C GLY A 352 1.65 -15.85 -18.81
N PHE A 353 2.27 -14.81 -18.23
CA PHE A 353 3.33 -14.02 -18.85
C PHE A 353 4.71 -14.55 -18.49
N LYS A 354 5.69 -14.29 -19.37
CA LYS A 354 7.10 -14.55 -19.11
C LYS A 354 7.74 -13.43 -18.29
N GLU A 355 8.93 -13.69 -17.75
CA GLU A 355 9.72 -12.69 -16.99
C GLU A 355 10.02 -11.43 -17.81
N ASP A 356 10.29 -11.58 -19.11
CA ASP A 356 10.56 -10.49 -20.05
C ASP A 356 9.28 -9.81 -20.56
N GLU A 357 8.09 -10.26 -20.16
CA GLU A 357 6.81 -9.62 -20.43
C GLU A 357 6.40 -8.67 -19.29
N MET A 358 7.40 -8.00 -18.71
CA MET A 358 7.27 -7.11 -17.56
C MET A 358 8.06 -5.81 -17.75
N ILE A 359 7.50 -4.72 -17.24
CA ILE A 359 8.20 -3.45 -17.03
C ILE A 359 8.21 -3.15 -15.52
N MET A 360 9.37 -2.87 -14.96
CA MET A 360 9.50 -2.44 -13.56
C MET A 360 9.78 -0.95 -13.48
N SER A 361 9.17 -0.27 -12.51
CA SER A 361 9.21 1.18 -12.53
C SER A 361 9.00 1.85 -11.19
N GLY A 362 9.49 3.08 -11.05
CA GLY A 362 9.33 3.87 -9.83
C GLY A 362 10.00 5.24 -9.91
N LEU A 363 9.57 6.15 -9.04
CA LEU A 363 10.12 7.50 -8.90
C LEU A 363 10.73 7.67 -7.50
N SER A 364 11.86 8.36 -7.39
CA SER A 364 12.52 8.64 -6.10
C SER A 364 12.75 7.34 -5.30
N MET A 365 12.21 7.17 -4.10
CA MET A 365 12.29 5.90 -3.34
C MET A 365 11.85 4.67 -4.15
N GLY A 366 10.81 4.80 -4.98
CA GLY A 366 10.34 3.70 -5.82
C GLY A 366 11.36 3.28 -6.88
N SER A 367 12.24 4.18 -7.31
CA SER A 367 13.30 3.86 -8.27
C SER A 367 14.28 2.81 -7.72
N PHE A 368 14.55 2.84 -6.42
CA PHE A 368 15.39 1.86 -5.75
C PHE A 368 14.76 0.47 -5.88
N GLY A 369 13.49 0.32 -5.50
CA GLY A 369 12.77 -0.94 -5.61
C GLY A 369 12.76 -1.47 -7.05
N ALA A 370 12.45 -0.61 -8.02
CA ALA A 370 12.43 -0.98 -9.43
C ALA A 370 13.79 -1.48 -9.94
N LEU A 371 14.89 -0.79 -9.60
CA LEU A 371 16.25 -1.18 -10.00
C LEU A 371 16.75 -2.43 -9.25
N TYR A 372 16.54 -2.47 -7.94
CA TYR A 372 17.04 -3.52 -7.05
C TYR A 372 16.38 -4.87 -7.34
N TYR A 373 15.04 -4.89 -7.44
CA TYR A 373 14.31 -6.11 -7.75
C TYR A 373 14.32 -6.40 -9.25
N GLY A 374 14.35 -5.39 -10.12
CA GLY A 374 14.44 -5.59 -11.57
C GLY A 374 15.73 -6.27 -12.00
N ALA A 375 16.86 -5.96 -11.37
CA ALA A 375 18.09 -6.70 -11.60
C ALA A 375 17.97 -8.21 -11.31
N GLN A 376 17.03 -8.63 -10.45
CA GLN A 376 16.86 -10.02 -10.03
C GLN A 376 15.73 -10.76 -10.77
N LEU A 377 14.94 -10.05 -11.60
CA LEU A 377 13.70 -10.57 -12.20
C LEU A 377 13.65 -10.44 -13.73
N ASN A 378 14.75 -10.01 -14.37
CA ASN A 378 14.93 -9.98 -15.82
C ASN A 378 13.78 -9.32 -16.63
N PRO A 379 13.24 -8.15 -16.24
CA PRO A 379 12.20 -7.48 -17.02
C PRO A 379 12.72 -7.05 -18.39
N ALA A 380 11.80 -6.88 -19.34
CA ALA A 380 12.10 -6.24 -20.63
C ALA A 380 12.64 -4.82 -20.44
N ALA A 381 12.10 -4.07 -19.47
CA ALA A 381 12.55 -2.73 -19.18
C ALA A 381 12.42 -2.32 -17.71
N ILE A 382 13.30 -1.40 -17.29
CA ILE A 382 13.25 -0.69 -16.02
C ILE A 382 13.12 0.81 -16.30
N VAL A 383 12.01 1.42 -15.90
CA VAL A 383 11.72 2.85 -16.11
C VAL A 383 11.77 3.58 -14.78
N VAL A 384 12.73 4.48 -14.61
CA VAL A 384 12.92 5.19 -13.34
C VAL A 384 13.10 6.69 -13.51
N GLY A 385 12.66 7.42 -12.49
CA GLY A 385 12.88 8.86 -12.38
C GLY A 385 13.48 9.24 -11.04
N LYS A 386 14.47 10.13 -11.06
CA LYS A 386 15.24 10.58 -9.89
C LYS A 386 15.81 9.38 -9.10
N PRO A 387 16.71 8.59 -9.71
CA PRO A 387 17.23 7.39 -9.08
C PRO A 387 17.90 7.68 -7.75
N LEU A 388 17.54 6.92 -6.71
CA LEU A 388 18.18 6.95 -5.39
C LEU A 388 18.73 5.55 -5.13
N VAL A 389 20.05 5.35 -5.26
CA VAL A 389 20.68 4.01 -5.23
C VAL A 389 21.72 3.88 -4.12
N ASN A 390 22.32 5.00 -3.68
CA ASN A 390 23.32 5.04 -2.63
C ASN A 390 22.69 5.48 -1.29
N ILE A 391 21.82 4.66 -0.71
CA ILE A 391 21.06 5.01 0.52
C ILE A 391 21.98 5.39 1.69
N GLY A 392 23.11 4.70 1.86
CA GLY A 392 24.11 5.06 2.86
C GLY A 392 24.69 6.45 2.61
N GLY A 393 24.97 6.79 1.35
CA GLY A 393 25.43 8.13 0.96
C GLY A 393 24.35 9.21 1.19
N ILE A 394 23.09 8.89 0.93
CA ILE A 394 21.95 9.78 1.26
C ILE A 394 21.90 10.05 2.76
N ALA A 395 22.13 9.03 3.60
CA ALA A 395 22.19 9.17 5.05
C ALA A 395 23.38 10.06 5.49
N GLU A 396 24.55 9.93 4.85
CA GLU A 396 25.71 10.80 5.09
C GLU A 396 25.42 12.26 4.71
N ASN A 397 24.78 12.47 3.56
CA ASN A 397 24.42 13.80 3.04
C ASN A 397 23.47 14.59 3.97
N MET A 398 22.76 13.92 4.88
CA MET A 398 21.98 14.59 5.94
C MET A 398 22.84 15.45 6.86
N ARG A 399 24.09 15.08 7.10
CA ARG A 399 24.97 15.88 7.95
C ARG A 399 25.53 17.11 7.24
N LEU A 400 25.75 17.01 5.93
CA LEU A 400 26.59 17.96 5.19
C LEU A 400 25.81 18.83 4.19
N MET A 401 24.83 18.27 3.50
CA MET A 401 24.15 18.91 2.37
C MET A 401 22.71 19.30 2.67
N ARG A 402 22.00 18.53 3.51
CA ARG A 402 20.58 18.72 3.84
C ARG A 402 20.28 18.46 5.32
N PRO A 403 20.81 19.27 6.25
CA PRO A 403 20.45 19.13 7.65
C PRO A 403 18.93 19.31 7.83
N GLU A 404 18.31 18.39 8.59
CA GLU A 404 16.88 18.39 8.98
C GLU A 404 15.85 18.03 7.89
N ASP A 405 16.26 17.63 6.69
CA ASP A 405 15.32 17.48 5.54
C ASP A 405 14.78 16.05 5.34
N PHE A 406 15.61 15.01 5.56
CA PHE A 406 15.22 13.60 5.36
C PHE A 406 15.84 12.67 6.40
N GLY A 407 15.59 12.97 7.69
CA GLY A 407 16.14 12.21 8.82
C GLY A 407 15.85 10.71 8.78
N THR A 408 14.79 10.29 8.09
CA THR A 408 14.45 8.89 7.82
C THR A 408 15.57 8.09 7.16
N ALA A 409 16.47 8.70 6.37
CA ALA A 409 17.62 7.98 5.81
C ALA A 409 18.54 7.37 6.89
N LEU A 410 18.68 8.04 8.04
CA LEU A 410 19.47 7.52 9.17
C LEU A 410 18.76 6.33 9.83
N ASP A 411 17.43 6.37 9.94
CA ASP A 411 16.64 5.24 10.45
C ASP A 411 16.72 4.03 9.51
N ILE A 412 16.71 4.25 8.19
CA ILE A 412 16.89 3.19 7.18
C ILE A 412 18.27 2.55 7.33
N LEU A 413 19.32 3.37 7.46
CA LEU A 413 20.68 2.88 7.67
C LEU A 413 20.79 2.07 8.97
N LEU A 414 20.27 2.60 10.08
CA LEU A 414 20.29 1.94 11.38
C LEU A 414 19.51 0.61 11.35
N THR A 415 18.36 0.57 10.69
CA THR A 415 17.51 -0.64 10.62
C THR A 415 18.18 -1.76 9.83
N ASN A 416 18.88 -1.43 8.74
CA ASN A 416 19.53 -2.42 7.89
C ASN A 416 20.90 -2.86 8.43
N GLU A 417 21.72 -1.91 8.92
CA GLU A 417 23.14 -2.16 9.20
C GLU A 417 23.49 -2.15 10.69
N ARG A 418 22.54 -1.77 11.56
CA ARG A 418 22.73 -1.63 13.01
C ARG A 418 23.91 -0.71 13.38
N GLY A 419 24.21 0.26 12.52
CA GLY A 419 25.31 1.21 12.67
C GLY A 419 25.06 2.48 11.85
N LEU A 420 25.84 3.52 12.13
CA LEU A 420 25.78 4.83 11.46
C LEU A 420 27.19 5.31 11.02
N ASP A 421 28.18 4.43 11.08
CA ASP A 421 29.56 4.72 10.68
C ASP A 421 29.76 4.56 9.17
N GLY A 422 30.95 4.94 8.69
CA GLY A 422 31.31 4.83 7.28
C GLY A 422 31.24 3.38 6.75
N ASP A 423 31.51 2.38 7.59
CA ASP A 423 31.43 0.98 7.20
C ASP A 423 29.97 0.55 7.00
N ALA A 424 29.05 0.99 7.86
CA ALA A 424 27.61 0.79 7.68
C ALA A 424 27.10 1.46 6.40
N ILE A 425 27.51 2.71 6.15
CA ILE A 425 27.18 3.44 4.92
C ILE A 425 27.60 2.64 3.68
N GLU A 426 28.85 2.15 3.67
CA GLU A 426 29.38 1.40 2.55
C GLU A 426 28.69 0.06 2.37
N ARG A 427 28.46 -0.70 3.46
CA ARG A 427 27.72 -1.98 3.39
C ARG A 427 26.33 -1.82 2.80
N LEU A 428 25.59 -0.79 3.22
CA LEU A 428 24.25 -0.54 2.69
C LEU A 428 24.27 -0.19 1.19
N ASN A 429 25.20 0.67 0.77
CA ASN A 429 25.38 0.98 -0.66
C ASN A 429 25.77 -0.28 -1.45
N GLN A 430 26.69 -1.10 -0.91
CA GLN A 430 27.14 -2.31 -1.55
C GLN A 430 26.04 -3.37 -1.66
N LYS A 431 25.01 -3.37 -0.81
CA LYS A 431 23.85 -4.26 -0.99
C LYS A 431 23.19 -4.05 -2.36
N PHE A 432 22.97 -2.80 -2.77
CA PHE A 432 22.46 -2.46 -4.10
C PHE A 432 23.44 -2.84 -5.20
N TRP A 433 24.70 -2.37 -5.10
CA TRP A 433 25.68 -2.56 -6.16
C TRP A 433 26.08 -4.02 -6.35
N THR A 434 26.18 -4.80 -5.28
CA THR A 434 26.43 -6.25 -5.34
C THR A 434 25.30 -6.94 -6.10
N THR A 435 24.04 -6.59 -5.80
CA THR A 435 22.87 -7.14 -6.48
C THR A 435 22.89 -6.80 -7.98
N LEU A 436 23.10 -5.53 -8.33
CA LEU A 436 23.15 -5.11 -9.74
C LEU A 436 24.32 -5.75 -10.52
N ASN A 437 25.47 -5.97 -9.87
CA ASN A 437 26.66 -6.52 -10.53
C ASN A 437 26.64 -8.05 -10.66
N GLN A 438 25.93 -8.76 -9.79
CA GLN A 438 25.90 -10.22 -9.80
C GLN A 438 24.85 -10.80 -10.76
N ASN A 439 23.84 -10.00 -11.14
CA ASN A 439 22.79 -10.44 -12.04
C ASN A 439 23.02 -9.95 -13.47
N GLN A 440 22.59 -10.75 -14.45
CA GLN A 440 22.68 -10.42 -15.86
C GLN A 440 21.55 -9.47 -16.25
N ILE A 441 21.92 -8.29 -16.77
CA ILE A 441 20.98 -7.22 -17.14
C ILE A 441 21.13 -6.75 -18.59
N ASP A 442 21.87 -7.49 -19.42
CA ASP A 442 22.16 -7.14 -20.81
C ASP A 442 20.92 -7.13 -21.72
N GLN A 443 19.90 -7.93 -21.37
CA GLN A 443 18.63 -7.98 -22.09
C GLN A 443 17.65 -6.88 -21.68
N THR A 444 17.81 -6.29 -20.49
CA THR A 444 16.92 -5.26 -19.94
C THR A 444 17.24 -3.88 -20.52
N LEU A 445 16.20 -3.16 -20.94
CA LEU A 445 16.29 -1.74 -21.31
C LEU A 445 16.10 -0.84 -20.08
N PHE A 446 17.06 0.04 -19.82
CA PHE A 446 16.97 1.02 -18.73
C PHE A 446 16.57 2.39 -19.28
N ALA A 447 15.47 2.94 -18.78
CA ALA A 447 15.00 4.28 -19.11
C ALA A 447 15.05 5.19 -17.88
N ILE A 448 15.96 6.17 -17.88
CA ILE A 448 16.31 6.93 -16.68
C ILE A 448 16.10 8.43 -16.91
N SER A 449 15.18 9.01 -16.17
CA SER A 449 15.04 10.47 -16.03
C SER A 449 15.70 10.92 -14.71
N TYR A 450 16.54 11.94 -14.72
CA TYR A 450 17.29 12.32 -13.51
C TYR A 450 17.54 13.83 -13.38
N MET A 451 17.77 14.27 -12.14
CA MET A 451 18.14 15.67 -11.84
C MET A 451 19.66 15.84 -11.92
N GLU A 452 20.15 16.88 -12.60
CA GLU A 452 21.59 17.11 -12.76
C GLU A 452 22.30 17.53 -11.47
N HIS A 453 21.57 18.16 -10.55
CA HIS A 453 22.09 18.66 -9.28
C HIS A 453 21.35 17.99 -8.11
N ASP A 454 21.04 16.70 -8.24
CA ASP A 454 20.33 15.94 -7.21
C ASP A 454 21.07 16.04 -5.87
N ASP A 455 20.36 16.54 -4.85
CA ASP A 455 20.89 16.84 -3.54
C ASP A 455 20.67 15.70 -2.52
N TYR A 456 20.08 14.58 -2.96
CA TYR A 456 20.10 13.32 -2.23
C TYR A 456 21.20 12.39 -2.74
N ASP A 457 21.20 12.09 -4.04
CA ASP A 457 22.11 11.11 -4.66
C ASP A 457 22.69 11.62 -5.98
N LEU A 458 23.59 12.61 -5.88
CA LEU A 458 24.18 13.34 -7.01
C LEU A 458 24.80 12.43 -8.09
N TYR A 459 25.41 11.31 -7.69
CA TYR A 459 26.14 10.43 -8.59
C TYR A 459 25.36 9.20 -9.04
N ALA A 460 24.08 9.07 -8.67
CA ALA A 460 23.24 7.90 -8.97
C ALA A 460 23.30 7.50 -10.46
N PHE A 461 22.99 8.44 -11.36
CA PHE A 461 22.96 8.16 -12.80
C PHE A 461 24.35 7.80 -13.36
N GLN A 462 25.41 8.52 -12.96
CA GLN A 462 26.76 8.27 -13.45
C GLN A 462 27.25 6.88 -13.04
N ASN A 463 27.00 6.50 -11.78
CA ASN A 463 27.36 5.19 -11.25
C ASN A 463 26.56 4.07 -11.95
N LEU A 464 25.26 4.27 -12.14
CA LEU A 464 24.41 3.34 -12.91
C LEU A 464 24.94 3.19 -14.33
N LEU A 465 25.11 4.28 -15.08
CA LEU A 465 25.55 4.25 -16.47
C LEU A 465 26.86 3.48 -16.66
N SER A 466 27.81 3.62 -15.73
CA SER A 466 29.06 2.86 -15.72
C SER A 466 28.84 1.34 -15.66
N VAL A 467 28.00 0.88 -14.73
CA VAL A 467 27.68 -0.55 -14.58
C VAL A 467 26.86 -1.06 -15.77
N LEU A 468 25.83 -0.32 -16.17
CA LEU A 468 24.94 -0.67 -17.28
C LEU A 468 25.74 -0.81 -18.60
N SER A 469 26.62 0.14 -18.89
CA SER A 469 27.46 0.12 -20.10
C SER A 469 28.44 -1.05 -20.08
N ARG A 470 29.05 -1.33 -18.92
CA ARG A 470 29.99 -2.46 -18.76
C ARG A 470 29.32 -3.81 -19.00
N GLN A 471 28.06 -3.96 -18.59
CA GLN A 471 27.30 -5.20 -18.79
C GLN A 471 26.61 -5.29 -20.16
N GLY A 472 26.66 -4.24 -20.98
CA GLY A 472 26.03 -4.22 -22.30
C GLY A 472 24.52 -3.97 -22.28
N ALA A 473 23.97 -3.47 -21.16
CA ALA A 473 22.56 -3.11 -21.06
C ALA A 473 22.24 -1.90 -21.94
N ARG A 474 21.02 -1.87 -22.49
CA ARG A 474 20.54 -0.74 -23.30
C ARG A 474 20.08 0.39 -22.38
N VAL A 475 20.48 1.62 -22.66
CA VAL A 475 20.13 2.78 -21.82
C VAL A 475 19.55 3.91 -22.67
N MET A 476 18.40 4.44 -22.24
CA MET A 476 17.86 5.72 -22.68
C MET A 476 17.78 6.66 -21.47
N SER A 477 18.19 7.91 -21.63
CA SER A 477 18.22 8.83 -20.49
C SER A 477 17.91 10.27 -20.86
N ARG A 478 17.31 11.00 -19.92
CA ARG A 478 17.06 12.44 -20.01
C ARG A 478 17.30 13.12 -18.68
N SER A 479 18.03 14.23 -18.71
CA SER A 479 18.30 15.05 -17.53
C SER A 479 17.37 16.26 -17.45
N ALA A 480 17.19 16.79 -16.24
CA ALA A 480 16.65 18.11 -15.99
C ALA A 480 17.54 18.85 -14.97
N PRO A 481 17.82 20.15 -15.16
CA PRO A 481 18.63 20.91 -14.21
C PRO A 481 17.85 21.15 -12.91
N GLY A 482 18.54 21.07 -11.77
CA GLY A 482 17.99 21.43 -10.45
C GLY A 482 18.22 20.34 -9.41
N ARG A 483 17.80 20.62 -8.17
CA ARG A 483 17.79 19.69 -7.04
C ARG A 483 16.64 18.72 -7.13
N HIS A 484 16.60 17.71 -6.26
CA HIS A 484 15.69 16.57 -6.38
C HIS A 484 14.21 16.97 -6.59
N ASN A 485 13.75 18.06 -5.97
CA ASN A 485 12.34 18.48 -6.01
C ASN A 485 12.05 19.71 -6.88
N ASP A 486 13.05 20.29 -7.56
CA ASP A 486 12.89 21.58 -8.26
C ASP A 486 12.01 21.48 -9.52
N ASP A 487 12.20 20.48 -10.40
CA ASP A 487 11.41 20.28 -11.63
C ASP A 487 10.82 18.86 -11.77
N THR A 488 9.98 18.52 -10.80
CA THR A 488 9.24 17.24 -10.80
C THR A 488 8.35 17.04 -12.04
N PRO A 489 7.62 18.04 -12.56
CA PRO A 489 6.80 17.87 -13.76
C PRO A 489 7.59 17.41 -14.98
N THR A 490 8.76 17.98 -15.28
CA THR A 490 9.57 17.56 -16.42
C THR A 490 10.05 16.11 -16.29
N ILE A 491 10.50 15.72 -15.10
CA ILE A 491 10.92 14.33 -14.83
C ILE A 491 9.75 13.35 -15.02
N THR A 492 8.59 13.64 -14.43
CA THR A 492 7.42 12.75 -14.57
C THR A 492 6.89 12.67 -16.01
N SER A 493 7.03 13.75 -16.79
CA SER A 493 6.74 13.75 -18.22
C SER A 493 7.66 12.81 -18.99
N TRP A 494 8.99 12.89 -18.76
CA TRP A 494 9.96 11.98 -19.39
C TRP A 494 9.76 10.53 -18.96
N PHE A 495 9.53 10.29 -17.67
CA PHE A 495 9.20 8.96 -17.15
C PHE A 495 8.01 8.34 -17.91
N SER A 496 6.92 9.10 -18.04
CA SER A 496 5.72 8.65 -18.76
C SER A 496 5.99 8.43 -20.26
N HIS A 497 6.78 9.33 -20.87
CA HIS A 497 7.15 9.24 -22.28
C HIS A 497 7.99 7.99 -22.58
N PHE A 498 9.00 7.69 -21.77
CA PHE A 498 9.77 6.46 -21.89
C PHE A 498 8.89 5.22 -21.78
N TYR A 499 7.95 5.24 -20.83
CA TYR A 499 6.97 4.17 -20.69
C TYR A 499 6.20 3.93 -21.98
N PHE A 500 5.61 4.99 -22.56
CA PHE A 500 4.88 4.87 -23.83
C PHE A 500 5.76 4.37 -24.98
N MET A 501 7.00 4.87 -25.10
CA MET A 501 7.93 4.40 -26.14
C MET A 501 8.21 2.90 -26.01
N ILE A 502 8.38 2.38 -24.80
CA ILE A 502 8.67 0.97 -24.55
C ILE A 502 7.42 0.12 -24.83
N MET A 503 6.26 0.57 -24.33
CA MET A 503 4.97 -0.07 -24.56
C MET A 503 4.67 -0.21 -26.05
N GLU A 504 4.95 0.82 -26.84
CA GLU A 504 4.77 0.81 -28.29
C GLU A 504 5.81 -0.09 -28.97
N SER A 505 7.10 0.12 -28.71
CA SER A 505 8.18 -0.53 -29.46
C SER A 505 8.39 -2.01 -29.14
N GLN A 506 8.11 -2.45 -27.90
CA GLN A 506 8.33 -3.83 -27.46
C GLN A 506 7.04 -4.64 -27.35
N PHE A 507 5.90 -3.99 -27.09
CA PHE A 507 4.62 -4.67 -26.85
C PHE A 507 3.51 -4.29 -27.83
N GLY A 508 3.80 -3.43 -28.82
CA GLY A 508 2.83 -3.03 -29.86
C GLY A 508 1.67 -2.19 -29.34
N ARG A 509 1.78 -1.62 -28.14
CA ARG A 509 0.72 -0.80 -27.51
C ARG A 509 0.83 0.65 -27.95
N VAL A 510 0.23 0.96 -29.10
CA VAL A 510 0.21 2.31 -29.67
C VAL A 510 -0.70 3.21 -28.84
N ARG A 511 -0.23 4.43 -28.56
CA ARG A 511 -1.06 5.47 -27.94
C ARG A 511 -2.01 6.03 -29.00
N ASP A 512 -3.31 5.84 -28.81
CA ASP A 512 -4.30 6.64 -29.55
C ASP A 512 -4.11 8.11 -29.13
N GLU A 513 -3.49 8.92 -29.99
CA GLU A 513 -3.51 10.37 -29.83
C GLU A 513 -4.98 10.81 -29.94
N ARG A 514 -5.53 11.32 -28.83
CA ARG A 514 -6.77 12.10 -28.82
C ARG A 514 -6.46 13.54 -28.45
#